data_AF-A0A2W6S542-F1
#
_entry.id   AF-A0A2W6S542-F1
#
_cell.length_a   1.000
_cell.length_b   1.000
_cell.length_c   1.000
_cell.angle_alpha   90.00
_cell.angle_beta   90.00
_cell.angle_gamma   90.00
#
_symmetry.space_group_name_H-M   'P 1'
#
loop_
_entity.id
_entity.type
_entity.pdbx_description
1 polymer ?
#
loop_
_entity_poly.entity_id
_entity_poly.type
_entity_poly.pdbx_seq_one_letter_code
_entity_poly.pdbx_strand_id
1 'polypeptide(L)'
;MQAWEGGLFRRGFRDATDLHEAITQSLHDYILSNATGPVDQEGLIAKAKALIPVERQNQHSATMLELVIVGGPFQQILRPIEMESPDLGEELQQKALFGDSRLLDRTKGSVVALDGPDLLVQQDRGGSIRLTEQGAVAFRLSLEDTETKDRMSGFGGMLIIEEIVRERLQSALRYAAATLERIDPTQRLTHLGIAAFVSGGEYRTWKTRAQQTSMGGSLQMGMGQADRAPISIVIRRAALRLDRTPLIEDILVPLRRQFS
;
A
#
# COMPACT_ATOMS: atom_id res chain seq x y z
N MET A 1 29.62 19.37 14.12
CA MET A 1 28.30 19.18 13.49
C MET A 1 27.59 18.12 14.30
N GLN A 2 26.82 18.52 15.32
CA GLN A 2 26.13 17.58 16.21
C GLN A 2 24.93 16.98 15.46
N ALA A 3 25.03 15.70 15.12
CA ALA A 3 23.94 14.94 14.54
C ALA A 3 22.87 14.71 15.61
N TRP A 4 21.69 15.28 15.40
CA TRP A 4 20.52 15.01 16.22
C TRP A 4 19.96 13.63 15.84
N GLU A 5 20.02 12.70 16.79
CA GLU A 5 19.78 11.26 16.61
C GLU A 5 18.29 10.85 16.64
N GLY A 6 17.36 11.82 16.64
CA GLY A 6 15.91 11.58 16.70
C GLY A 6 15.06 12.30 15.65
N GLY A 7 15.68 12.84 14.59
CA GLY A 7 15.01 13.74 13.65
C GLY A 7 14.09 13.04 12.65
N LEU A 8 12.83 12.80 13.03
CA LEU A 8 11.73 12.41 12.14
C LEU A 8 11.49 13.44 11.01
N PHE A 9 11.93 14.70 11.18
CA PHE A 9 11.69 15.77 10.21
C PHE A 9 13.00 16.38 9.70
N ARG A 10 13.30 16.20 8.42
CA ARG A 10 14.38 16.89 7.70
C ARG A 10 13.81 17.56 6.45
N ARG A 11 13.59 18.88 6.51
CA ARG A 11 13.21 19.70 5.36
C ARG A 11 14.25 20.79 5.15
N GLY A 12 14.66 21.00 3.90
CA GLY A 12 15.44 22.17 3.52
C GLY A 12 14.52 23.40 3.41
N PHE A 13 15.09 24.59 3.61
CA PHE A 13 14.37 25.87 3.52
C PHE A 13 15.19 26.86 2.67
N ARG A 14 14.51 27.77 1.98
CA ARG A 14 15.13 28.74 1.06
C ARG A 14 15.32 30.11 1.68
N ASP A 15 14.46 30.49 2.63
CA ASP A 15 14.53 31.75 3.36
C ASP A 15 13.93 31.61 4.78
N ALA A 16 13.95 32.71 5.54
CA ALA A 16 13.47 32.73 6.93
C ALA A 16 11.94 32.52 7.05
N THR A 17 11.17 32.92 6.05
CA THR A 17 9.71 32.74 6.03
C THR A 17 9.36 31.28 5.75
N ASP A 18 10.03 30.66 4.78
CA ASP A 18 9.92 29.24 4.44
C ASP A 18 10.33 28.35 5.62
N LEU A 19 11.39 28.73 6.36
CA LEU A 19 11.77 28.06 7.60
C LEU A 19 10.68 28.18 8.67
N HIS A 20 10.11 29.36 8.86
CA HIS A 20 9.05 29.58 9.86
C HIS A 20 7.80 28.76 9.54
N GLU A 21 7.37 28.71 8.28
CA GLU A 21 6.26 27.87 7.83
C GLU A 21 6.58 26.38 8.01
N ALA A 22 7.76 25.93 7.58
CA ALA A 22 8.17 24.53 7.70
C ALA A 22 8.27 24.07 9.16
N ILE A 23 8.80 24.91 10.06
CA ILE A 23 8.87 24.63 11.50
C ILE A 23 7.47 24.61 12.08
N THR A 24 6.62 25.60 11.77
CA THR A 24 5.25 25.67 12.30
C THR A 24 4.45 24.46 11.90
N GLN A 25 4.54 24.04 10.63
CA GLN A 25 3.91 22.81 10.16
C GLN A 25 4.46 21.58 10.86
N SER A 26 5.78 21.46 11.02
CA SER A 26 6.40 20.28 11.66
C SER A 26 6.08 20.20 13.16
N LEU A 27 6.00 21.34 13.85
CA LEU A 27 5.58 21.42 15.26
C LEU A 27 4.10 21.12 15.42
N HIS A 28 3.26 21.63 14.51
CA HIS A 28 1.83 21.32 14.49
C HIS A 28 1.61 19.81 14.25
N ASP A 29 2.29 19.22 13.27
CA ASP A 29 2.29 17.79 12.99
C ASP A 29 2.77 16.98 14.22
N TYR A 30 3.82 17.45 14.91
CA TYR A 30 4.33 16.81 16.14
C TYR A 30 3.34 16.90 17.31
N ILE A 31 2.72 18.06 17.53
CA ILE A 31 1.74 18.25 18.61
C ILE A 31 0.47 17.43 18.34
N LEU A 32 -0.06 17.44 17.11
CA LEU A 32 -1.16 16.57 16.70
C LEU A 32 -0.82 15.08 16.87
N SER A 33 0.42 14.70 16.54
CA SER A 33 0.89 13.33 16.74
C SER A 33 0.91 12.93 18.23
N ASN A 34 1.18 13.87 19.15
CA ASN A 34 1.25 13.58 20.58
C ASN A 34 -0.05 13.84 21.35
N ALA A 35 -0.99 14.61 20.80
CA ALA A 35 -2.22 15.03 21.48
C ALA A 35 -3.39 14.05 21.37
N THR A 36 -3.22 12.86 20.78
CA THR A 36 -4.30 11.89 20.63
C THR A 36 -4.33 10.87 21.77
N GLY A 37 -5.53 10.62 22.31
CA GLY A 37 -5.77 9.56 23.30
C GLY A 37 -5.33 8.18 22.81
N PRO A 38 -5.29 7.16 23.68
CA PRO A 38 -4.80 5.83 23.32
C PRO A 38 -5.59 5.29 22.13
N VAL A 39 -4.88 5.03 21.02
CA VAL A 39 -5.48 4.42 19.83
C VAL A 39 -5.51 2.91 20.01
N ASP A 40 -6.68 2.32 19.74
CA ASP A 40 -6.90 0.89 19.71
C ASP A 40 -6.11 0.25 18.54
N GLN A 41 -4.89 -0.20 18.84
CA GLN A 41 -3.99 -0.80 17.87
C GLN A 41 -4.49 -2.17 17.40
N GLU A 42 -5.08 -2.97 18.29
CA GLU A 42 -5.62 -4.28 17.96
C GLU A 42 -6.82 -4.14 17.03
N GLY A 43 -7.72 -3.19 17.32
CA GLY A 43 -8.82 -2.84 16.44
C GLY A 43 -8.36 -2.41 15.05
N LEU A 44 -7.30 -1.59 14.96
CA LEU A 44 -6.72 -1.18 13.67
C LEU A 44 -6.21 -2.38 12.86
N ILE A 45 -5.48 -3.30 13.50
CA ILE A 45 -4.99 -4.51 12.85
C ILE A 45 -6.14 -5.40 12.40
N ALA A 46 -7.13 -5.63 13.28
CA ALA A 46 -8.29 -6.46 12.98
C ALA A 46 -9.07 -5.91 11.77
N LYS A 47 -9.30 -4.59 11.73
CA LYS A 47 -10.01 -3.94 10.62
C LYS A 47 -9.19 -3.98 9.32
N ALA A 48 -7.88 -3.79 9.39
CA ALA A 48 -7.01 -3.88 8.21
C ALA A 48 -7.02 -5.31 7.61
N LYS A 49 -6.96 -6.34 8.47
CA LYS A 49 -7.06 -7.75 8.03
C LYS A 49 -8.42 -8.09 7.45
N ALA A 50 -9.51 -7.59 8.05
CA ALA A 50 -10.88 -7.86 7.59
C ALA A 50 -11.18 -7.32 6.19
N LEU A 51 -10.45 -6.29 5.73
CA LEU A 51 -10.58 -5.72 4.39
C LEU A 51 -9.76 -6.45 3.33
N ILE A 52 -8.87 -7.39 3.72
CA ILE A 52 -8.20 -8.25 2.75
C ILE A 52 -9.24 -9.24 2.21
N PRO A 53 -9.41 -9.35 0.87
CA PRO A 53 -10.38 -10.28 0.30
C PRO A 53 -10.09 -11.72 0.74
N VAL A 54 -11.13 -12.45 1.16
CA VAL A 54 -11.01 -13.89 1.41
C VAL A 54 -10.72 -14.59 0.08
N GLU A 55 -9.60 -15.30 0.03
CA GLU A 55 -9.14 -16.03 -1.14
C GLU A 55 -10.21 -17.06 -1.56
N ARG A 56 -10.79 -16.88 -2.75
CA ARG A 56 -11.73 -17.86 -3.30
C ARG A 56 -10.92 -18.96 -3.98
N GLN A 57 -10.80 -20.10 -3.29
CA GLN A 57 -10.06 -21.31 -3.70
C GLN A 57 -10.31 -21.82 -5.14
N ASN A 58 -11.37 -21.38 -5.82
CA ASN A 58 -11.76 -21.86 -7.16
C ASN A 58 -11.40 -20.95 -8.34
N GLN A 59 -10.67 -19.86 -8.14
CA GLN A 59 -10.15 -19.06 -9.25
C GLN A 59 -8.64 -19.31 -9.39
N HIS A 60 -8.19 -19.68 -10.60
CA HIS A 60 -6.78 -19.60 -10.97
C HIS A 60 -6.40 -18.10 -10.97
N SER A 61 -6.17 -17.54 -9.78
CA SER A 61 -5.94 -16.12 -9.60
C SER A 61 -4.51 -15.78 -10.02
N ALA A 62 -4.36 -14.65 -10.69
CA ALA A 62 -3.06 -14.02 -10.82
C ALA A 62 -2.46 -13.79 -9.43
N THR A 63 -1.14 -13.78 -9.32
CA THR A 63 -0.46 -13.49 -8.05
C THR A 63 -0.62 -11.99 -7.75
N MET A 64 -1.28 -11.63 -6.65
CA MET A 64 -1.56 -10.25 -6.30
C MET A 64 -0.97 -9.90 -4.93
N LEU A 65 -0.54 -8.64 -4.78
CA LEU A 65 -0.28 -8.01 -3.50
C LEU A 65 -1.57 -7.33 -3.02
N GLU A 66 -2.11 -7.84 -1.92
CA GLU A 66 -3.16 -7.19 -1.15
C GLU A 66 -2.50 -6.31 -0.08
N LEU A 67 -2.76 -5.00 -0.09
CA LEU A 67 -2.26 -4.06 0.92
C LEU A 67 -3.41 -3.21 1.41
N VAL A 68 -3.66 -3.21 2.72
CA VAL A 68 -4.71 -2.42 3.34
C VAL A 68 -4.09 -1.45 4.34
N ILE A 69 -4.55 -0.21 4.33
CA ILE A 69 -4.17 0.83 5.27
C ILE A 69 -5.44 1.41 5.88
N VAL A 70 -5.58 1.32 7.20
CA VAL A 70 -6.74 1.81 7.95
C VAL A 70 -6.29 2.90 8.90
N GLY A 71 -6.97 4.04 8.90
CA GLY A 71 -6.68 5.13 9.83
C GLY A 71 -7.42 4.99 11.16
N GLY A 72 -6.73 5.41 12.23
CA GLY A 72 -7.25 5.53 13.59
C GLY A 72 -6.95 6.92 14.17
N PRO A 73 -7.74 7.42 15.14
CA PRO A 73 -8.92 6.78 15.73
C PRO A 73 -10.07 6.61 14.72
N PHE A 74 -10.88 5.56 14.90
CA PHE A 74 -11.97 5.23 13.99
C PHE A 74 -13.04 6.32 13.99
N GLN A 75 -13.23 6.92 12.82
CA GLN A 75 -14.26 7.94 12.61
C GLN A 75 -14.54 8.05 11.12
N GLN A 76 -15.71 8.61 10.79
CA GLN A 76 -16.00 9.02 9.43
C GLN A 76 -15.23 10.32 9.11
N ILE A 77 -14.46 10.27 8.02
CA ILE A 77 -13.72 11.43 7.51
C ILE A 77 -14.26 11.93 6.18
N LEU A 78 -14.95 11.07 5.43
CA LEU A 78 -15.66 11.40 4.19
C LEU A 78 -17.15 11.16 4.38
N ARG A 79 -17.96 12.14 3.99
CA ARG A 79 -19.43 12.01 3.95
C ARG A 79 -19.85 11.22 2.70
N PRO A 80 -21.04 10.60 2.70
CA PRO A 80 -21.53 9.86 1.54
C PRO A 80 -21.55 10.70 0.26
N ILE A 81 -21.96 11.97 0.35
CA ILE A 81 -21.98 12.89 -0.80
C ILE A 81 -20.59 13.18 -1.37
N GLU A 82 -19.54 13.09 -0.54
CA GLU A 82 -18.15 13.26 -0.97
C GLU A 82 -17.64 11.98 -1.63
N MET A 83 -18.10 10.80 -1.20
CA MET A 83 -17.83 9.51 -1.84
C MET A 83 -18.49 9.40 -3.23
N GLU A 84 -19.70 9.94 -3.36
CA GLU A 84 -20.46 9.97 -4.62
C GLU A 84 -19.97 11.04 -5.60
N SER A 85 -19.02 11.89 -5.19
CA SER A 85 -18.48 12.94 -6.06
C SER A 85 -17.68 12.36 -7.22
N PRO A 86 -18.03 12.67 -8.49
CA PRO A 86 -17.25 12.27 -9.65
C PRO A 86 -15.80 12.75 -9.57
N ASP A 87 -15.57 13.96 -9.07
CA ASP A 87 -14.25 14.57 -8.97
C ASP A 87 -13.29 13.72 -8.13
N LEU A 88 -13.76 13.17 -7.01
CA LEU A 88 -12.94 12.32 -6.15
C LEU A 88 -12.57 11.02 -6.87
N GLY A 89 -13.53 10.41 -7.56
CA GLY A 89 -13.33 9.22 -8.36
C GLY A 89 -12.30 9.41 -9.48
N GLU A 90 -12.46 10.48 -10.26
CA GLU A 90 -11.58 10.85 -11.36
C GLU A 90 -10.17 11.17 -10.87
N GLU A 91 -10.03 11.92 -9.76
CA GLU A 91 -8.74 12.24 -9.16
C GLU A 91 -8.00 10.97 -8.73
N LEU A 92 -8.69 10.05 -8.04
CA LEU A 92 -8.09 8.78 -7.61
C LEU A 92 -7.66 7.92 -8.80
N GLN A 93 -8.49 7.83 -9.83
CA GLN A 93 -8.18 7.09 -11.06
C GLN A 93 -6.99 7.70 -11.81
N GLN A 94 -7.00 9.02 -12.01
CA GLN A 94 -5.93 9.75 -12.69
C GLN A 94 -4.60 9.54 -11.97
N LYS A 95 -4.60 9.67 -10.64
CA LYS A 95 -3.42 9.45 -9.80
C LYS A 95 -2.90 8.02 -9.91
N ALA A 96 -3.79 7.03 -10.03
CA ALA A 96 -3.43 5.62 -10.10
C ALA A 96 -2.82 5.20 -11.45
N LEU A 97 -3.25 5.85 -12.54
CA LEU A 97 -2.80 5.56 -13.91
C LEU A 97 -1.64 6.45 -14.39
N PHE A 98 -1.66 7.73 -14.02
CA PHE A 98 -0.80 8.76 -14.60
C PHE A 98 0.06 9.51 -13.57
N GLY A 99 -0.25 9.39 -12.27
CA GLY A 99 0.51 10.07 -11.22
C GLY A 99 1.90 9.48 -10.98
N ASP A 100 2.65 10.09 -10.08
CA ASP A 100 4.02 9.67 -9.71
C ASP A 100 4.09 8.27 -9.06
N SER A 101 2.94 7.74 -8.64
CA SER A 101 2.78 6.41 -8.02
C SER A 101 1.87 5.57 -8.88
N ARG A 102 2.34 5.18 -10.07
CA ARG A 102 1.55 4.36 -11.00
C ARG A 102 1.31 2.98 -10.42
N LEU A 103 0.05 2.71 -10.11
CA LEU A 103 -0.40 1.44 -9.52
C LEU A 103 -1.12 0.57 -10.54
N LEU A 104 -1.81 1.20 -11.49
CA LEU A 104 -2.66 0.56 -12.48
C LEU A 104 -2.01 0.59 -13.86
N ASP A 105 -2.31 -0.44 -14.66
CA ASP A 105 -1.76 -0.62 -16.01
C ASP A 105 -2.52 0.23 -17.03
N ARG A 106 -1.87 1.21 -17.65
CA ARG A 106 -2.49 2.12 -18.63
C ARG A 106 -3.04 1.43 -19.88
N THR A 107 -2.61 0.20 -20.17
CA THR A 107 -3.10 -0.58 -21.31
C THR A 107 -4.43 -1.27 -21.04
N LYS A 108 -4.84 -1.35 -19.76
CA LYS A 108 -6.11 -1.96 -19.35
C LYS A 108 -7.18 -0.90 -19.14
N GLY A 109 -8.41 -1.22 -19.55
CA GLY A 109 -9.58 -0.42 -19.19
C GLY A 109 -9.73 -0.33 -17.67
N SER A 110 -10.12 0.85 -17.19
CA SER A 110 -10.39 1.10 -15.77
C SER A 110 -11.74 1.79 -15.60
N VAL A 111 -12.44 1.43 -14.54
CA VAL A 111 -13.75 1.96 -14.19
C VAL A 111 -13.70 2.46 -12.75
N VAL A 112 -14.38 3.57 -12.50
CA VAL A 112 -14.66 4.06 -11.15
C VAL A 112 -16.14 3.79 -10.87
N ALA A 113 -16.42 3.16 -9.75
CA ALA A 113 -17.77 2.85 -9.32
C ALA A 113 -17.87 2.85 -7.80
N LEU A 114 -19.09 2.98 -7.29
CA LEU A 114 -19.40 2.68 -5.90
C LEU A 114 -19.72 1.19 -5.75
N ASP A 115 -19.11 0.57 -4.76
CA ASP A 115 -19.38 -0.80 -4.32
C ASP A 115 -19.91 -0.73 -2.87
N GLY A 116 -21.24 -0.62 -2.76
CA GLY A 116 -21.86 -0.22 -1.49
C GLY A 116 -21.45 1.22 -1.12
N PRO A 117 -20.96 1.46 0.11
CA PRO A 117 -20.49 2.79 0.54
C PRO A 117 -19.06 3.12 0.08
N ASP A 118 -18.35 2.17 -0.54
CA ASP A 118 -16.94 2.31 -0.85
C ASP A 118 -16.74 2.73 -2.31
N LEU A 119 -15.78 3.64 -2.53
CA LEU A 119 -15.37 4.06 -3.85
C LEU A 119 -14.29 3.11 -4.38
N LEU A 120 -14.55 2.50 -5.53
CA LEU A 120 -13.72 1.47 -6.15
C LEU A 120 -13.22 1.93 -7.52
N VAL A 121 -11.89 1.98 -7.66
CA VAL A 121 -11.22 2.09 -8.96
C VAL A 121 -10.71 0.71 -9.32
N GLN A 122 -11.22 0.11 -10.40
CA GLN A 122 -10.89 -1.26 -10.78
C GLN A 122 -10.52 -1.37 -12.25
N GLN A 123 -9.56 -2.25 -12.55
CA GLN A 123 -9.21 -2.64 -13.93
C GLN A 123 -9.79 -3.99 -14.32
N ASP A 124 -10.08 -4.16 -15.61
CA ASP A 124 -10.44 -5.46 -16.14
C ASP A 124 -9.28 -6.46 -15.96
N ARG A 125 -9.55 -7.57 -15.28
CA ARG A 125 -8.56 -8.61 -14.90
C ARG A 125 -7.24 -8.01 -14.40
N GLY A 126 -7.31 -6.97 -13.58
CA GLY A 126 -6.16 -6.20 -13.15
C GLY A 126 -6.22 -5.80 -11.68
N GLY A 127 -5.54 -4.70 -11.36
CA GLY A 127 -5.52 -4.18 -10.00
C GLY A 127 -6.79 -3.43 -9.64
N SER A 128 -6.98 -3.20 -8.35
CA SER A 128 -8.01 -2.32 -7.84
C SER A 128 -7.53 -1.50 -6.65
N ILE A 129 -8.20 -0.38 -6.42
CA ILE A 129 -8.02 0.51 -5.29
C ILE A 129 -9.40 0.80 -4.73
N ARG A 130 -9.59 0.54 -3.44
CA ARG A 130 -10.83 0.81 -2.73
C ARG A 130 -10.59 1.86 -1.65
N LEU A 131 -11.47 2.84 -1.56
CA LEU A 131 -11.50 3.87 -0.53
C LEU A 131 -12.82 3.77 0.24
N THR A 132 -12.75 3.81 1.56
CA THR A 132 -13.92 3.79 2.46
C THR A 132 -14.19 5.18 3.05
N GLU A 133 -15.40 5.40 3.56
CA GLU A 133 -15.79 6.64 4.26
C GLU A 133 -14.93 6.97 5.51
N GLN A 134 -14.32 5.95 6.13
CA GLN A 134 -13.43 6.11 7.27
C GLN A 134 -11.97 6.31 6.87
N GLY A 135 -11.69 6.47 5.58
CA GLY A 135 -10.34 6.72 5.08
C GLY A 135 -9.45 5.49 4.98
N ALA A 136 -10.00 4.29 5.12
CA ALA A 136 -9.25 3.08 4.79
C ALA A 136 -9.05 3.00 3.28
N VAL A 137 -7.82 2.68 2.88
CA VAL A 137 -7.43 2.47 1.49
C VAL A 137 -6.93 1.03 1.32
N ALA A 138 -7.57 0.27 0.45
CA ALA A 138 -7.18 -1.09 0.13
C ALA A 138 -6.72 -1.18 -1.32
N PHE A 139 -5.60 -1.86 -1.54
CA PHE A 139 -4.97 -2.07 -2.83
C PHE A 139 -4.91 -3.54 -3.15
N ARG A 140 -5.26 -3.87 -4.38
CA ARG A 140 -5.01 -5.17 -4.99
C ARG A 140 -4.16 -4.97 -6.22
N LEU A 141 -2.90 -5.37 -6.19
CA LEU A 141 -1.91 -5.02 -7.22
C LEU A 141 -1.31 -6.27 -7.82
N SER A 142 -1.23 -6.33 -9.15
CA SER A 142 -0.58 -7.47 -9.81
C SER A 142 0.92 -7.48 -9.53
N LEU A 143 1.42 -8.66 -9.16
CA LEU A 143 2.83 -8.97 -9.01
C LEU A 143 3.41 -9.61 -10.28
N GLU A 144 2.62 -9.71 -11.36
CA GLU A 144 3.14 -10.12 -12.66
C GLU A 144 4.10 -9.08 -13.20
N ASP A 145 5.23 -9.55 -13.71
CA ASP A 145 6.19 -8.73 -14.39
C ASP A 145 5.71 -8.42 -15.81
N THR A 146 5.30 -7.17 -16.03
CA THR A 146 4.88 -6.69 -17.35
C THR A 146 6.04 -6.58 -18.34
N GLU A 147 7.29 -6.45 -17.90
CA GLU A 147 8.45 -6.36 -18.79
C GLU A 147 8.86 -7.73 -19.36
N THR A 148 8.60 -8.82 -18.64
CA THR A 148 8.92 -10.18 -19.09
C THR A 148 7.75 -10.93 -19.75
N LYS A 149 6.59 -10.29 -19.93
CA LYS A 149 5.46 -10.86 -20.69
C LYS A 149 5.84 -11.36 -22.08
N ASP A 150 6.86 -10.77 -22.70
CA ASP A 150 7.32 -11.15 -24.04
C ASP A 150 8.36 -12.28 -24.10
N ARG A 151 8.95 -12.72 -22.98
CA ARG A 151 10.13 -13.62 -23.02
C ARG A 151 9.93 -15.04 -22.49
N MET A 152 8.92 -15.32 -21.67
CA MET A 152 8.67 -16.68 -21.14
C MET A 152 7.17 -16.93 -20.92
N SER A 153 6.42 -17.10 -22.02
CA SER A 153 5.04 -17.57 -21.99
C SER A 153 5.00 -19.03 -21.50
N GLY A 154 4.81 -19.22 -20.20
CA GLY A 154 4.66 -20.54 -19.56
C GLY A 154 5.15 -20.60 -18.12
N PHE A 155 6.26 -19.93 -17.81
CA PHE A 155 6.92 -20.00 -16.48
C PHE A 155 6.87 -18.69 -15.68
N GLY A 156 6.59 -17.55 -16.32
CA GLY A 156 6.52 -16.24 -15.66
C GLY A 156 5.47 -16.14 -14.55
N GLY A 157 4.46 -17.02 -14.57
CA GLY A 157 3.52 -17.12 -13.47
C GLY A 157 4.19 -17.63 -12.18
N MET A 158 5.11 -18.57 -12.22
CA MET A 158 5.53 -19.40 -11.07
C MET A 158 6.42 -18.69 -10.04
N LEU A 159 6.80 -17.44 -10.27
CA LEU A 159 7.75 -16.70 -9.44
C LEU A 159 7.12 -15.43 -8.87
N ILE A 160 7.50 -15.11 -7.64
CA ILE A 160 7.32 -13.78 -7.06
C ILE A 160 8.69 -13.12 -7.04
N ILE A 161 8.81 -11.99 -7.75
CA ILE A 161 10.05 -11.23 -7.82
C ILE A 161 10.05 -10.16 -6.74
N GLU A 162 11.02 -10.22 -5.83
CA GLU A 162 11.13 -9.34 -4.67
C GLU A 162 11.11 -7.85 -5.06
N GLU A 163 11.84 -7.49 -6.11
CA GLU A 163 11.93 -6.12 -6.61
C GLU A 163 10.57 -5.58 -7.06
N ILE A 164 9.72 -6.43 -7.65
CA ILE A 164 8.36 -6.04 -8.04
C ILE A 164 7.50 -5.80 -6.81
N VAL A 165 7.56 -6.69 -5.81
CA VAL A 165 6.81 -6.51 -4.56
C VAL A 165 7.21 -5.21 -3.88
N ARG A 166 8.52 -4.94 -3.81
CA ARG A 166 9.09 -3.70 -3.27
C ARG A 166 8.60 -2.46 -4.01
N GLU A 167 8.64 -2.45 -5.34
CA GLU A 167 8.14 -1.36 -6.17
C GLU A 167 6.64 -1.12 -5.97
N ARG A 168 5.84 -2.19 -5.86
CA ARG A 168 4.40 -2.10 -5.58
C ARG A 168 4.14 -1.54 -4.18
N LEU A 169 4.83 -2.01 -3.15
CA LEU A 169 4.73 -1.46 -1.79
C LEU A 169 5.10 0.03 -1.76
N GLN A 170 6.21 0.41 -2.38
CA GLN A 170 6.65 1.81 -2.44
C GLN A 170 5.60 2.70 -3.11
N SER A 171 5.06 2.27 -4.24
CA SER A 171 4.05 3.02 -4.98
C SER A 171 2.74 3.09 -4.21
N ALA A 172 2.31 2.01 -3.58
CA ALA A 172 1.04 1.95 -2.84
C ALA A 172 1.08 2.83 -1.58
N LEU A 173 2.18 2.76 -0.81
CA LEU A 173 2.37 3.62 0.36
C LEU A 173 2.46 5.09 -0.03
N ARG A 174 3.08 5.43 -1.17
CA ARG A 174 3.08 6.81 -1.70
C ARG A 174 1.71 7.27 -2.15
N TYR A 175 0.97 6.39 -2.82
CA TYR A 175 -0.39 6.68 -3.21
C TYR A 175 -1.25 6.94 -1.96
N ALA A 176 -1.21 6.05 -0.97
CA ALA A 176 -1.96 6.17 0.27
C ALA A 176 -1.65 7.45 1.04
N ALA A 177 -0.37 7.83 1.14
CA ALA A 177 0.04 9.07 1.79
C ALA A 177 -0.64 10.30 1.16
N ALA A 178 -0.56 10.42 -0.16
CA ALA A 178 -1.17 11.54 -0.88
C ALA A 178 -2.71 11.48 -0.89
N THR A 179 -3.30 10.28 -0.90
CA THR A 179 -4.75 10.13 -0.75
C THR A 179 -5.22 10.58 0.63
N LEU A 180 -4.52 10.18 1.70
CA LEU A 180 -4.82 10.62 3.07
C LEU A 180 -4.66 12.14 3.23
N GLU A 181 -3.63 12.75 2.64
CA GLU A 181 -3.46 14.22 2.60
C GLU A 181 -4.67 14.91 1.94
N ARG A 182 -5.25 14.29 0.90
CA ARG A 182 -6.41 14.82 0.17
C ARG A 182 -7.74 14.68 0.92
N ILE A 183 -7.97 13.56 1.61
CA ILE A 183 -9.26 13.23 2.23
C ILE A 183 -9.32 13.57 3.72
N ASP A 184 -8.17 13.70 4.37
CA ASP A 184 -8.05 14.07 5.78
C ASP A 184 -6.92 15.08 5.97
N PRO A 185 -7.06 16.31 5.44
CA PRO A 185 -6.05 17.35 5.53
C PRO A 185 -5.83 17.84 6.97
N THR A 186 -6.84 17.70 7.84
CA THR A 186 -6.77 18.09 9.25
C THR A 186 -6.15 17.01 10.15
N GLN A 187 -5.66 15.92 9.55
CA GLN A 187 -4.98 14.83 10.25
C GLN A 187 -5.78 14.23 11.41
N ARG A 188 -7.10 14.08 11.22
CA ARG A 188 -7.99 13.43 12.19
C ARG A 188 -7.60 11.97 12.42
N LEU A 189 -7.06 11.30 11.41
CA LEU A 189 -6.45 9.98 11.48
C LEU A 189 -4.97 10.12 11.82
N THR A 190 -4.57 9.81 13.05
CA THR A 190 -3.20 9.96 13.57
C THR A 190 -2.36 8.69 13.54
N HIS A 191 -3.00 7.52 13.51
CA HIS A 191 -2.35 6.22 13.44
C HIS A 191 -2.87 5.44 12.24
N LEU A 192 -2.04 4.54 11.72
CA LEU A 192 -2.37 3.69 10.59
C LEU A 192 -2.12 2.23 10.96
N GLY A 193 -3.15 1.40 10.86
CA GLY A 193 -3.00 -0.06 10.81
C GLY A 193 -2.77 -0.48 9.37
N ILE A 194 -1.67 -1.19 9.11
CA ILE A 194 -1.33 -1.69 7.79
C ILE A 194 -1.39 -3.22 7.84
N ALA A 195 -2.04 -3.83 6.86
CA ALA A 195 -2.01 -5.26 6.63
C ALA A 195 -1.58 -5.55 5.19
N ALA A 196 -0.69 -6.53 5.00
CA ALA A 196 -0.27 -6.96 3.67
C ALA A 196 -0.33 -8.48 3.52
N PHE A 197 -0.67 -8.94 2.33
CA PHE A 197 -0.79 -10.35 2.00
C PHE A 197 -0.51 -10.57 0.52
N VAL A 198 -0.01 -11.76 0.16
CA VAL A 198 0.18 -12.15 -1.24
C VAL A 198 -0.78 -13.30 -1.57
N SER A 199 -1.80 -12.99 -2.36
CA SER A 199 -2.80 -13.95 -2.86
C SER A 199 -2.35 -14.58 -4.18
N GLY A 200 -2.85 -15.77 -4.51
CA GLY A 200 -2.47 -16.56 -5.69
C GLY A 200 -1.02 -17.07 -5.66
N GLY A 201 -0.42 -17.09 -4.47
CA GLY A 201 0.99 -17.39 -4.25
C GLY A 201 1.31 -18.83 -3.84
N GLU A 202 0.32 -19.70 -3.69
CA GLU A 202 0.37 -20.99 -2.97
C GLU A 202 1.47 -21.94 -3.51
N TYR A 203 1.67 -21.91 -4.82
CA TYR A 203 2.66 -22.73 -5.53
C TYR A 203 3.82 -21.90 -6.13
N ARG A 204 3.98 -20.65 -5.69
CA ARG A 204 4.97 -19.72 -6.23
C ARG A 204 6.23 -19.72 -5.38
N THR A 205 7.36 -19.47 -6.03
CA THR A 205 8.66 -19.32 -5.34
C THR A 205 9.06 -17.85 -5.29
N TRP A 206 9.50 -17.37 -4.12
CA TRP A 206 10.05 -16.03 -3.98
C TRP A 206 11.52 -15.99 -4.39
N LYS A 207 11.89 -15.09 -5.30
CA LYS A 207 13.28 -14.87 -5.73
C LYS A 207 13.57 -13.40 -5.94
N THR A 208 14.84 -13.03 -5.85
CA THR A 208 15.32 -11.76 -6.40
C THR A 208 15.56 -11.90 -7.90
N ARG A 209 15.53 -10.79 -8.64
CA ARG A 209 15.83 -10.78 -10.08
C ARG A 209 17.24 -11.32 -10.36
N ALA A 210 18.22 -10.98 -9.51
CA ALA A 210 19.59 -11.50 -9.60
C ALA A 210 19.64 -13.04 -9.44
N GLN A 211 18.88 -13.59 -8.49
CA GLN A 211 18.78 -15.04 -8.29
C GLN A 211 18.15 -15.73 -9.51
N GLN A 212 17.10 -15.15 -10.09
CA GLN A 212 16.46 -15.65 -11.31
C GLN A 212 17.43 -15.67 -12.50
N THR A 213 18.22 -14.61 -12.70
CA THR A 213 19.19 -14.54 -13.81
C THR A 213 20.36 -15.51 -13.64
N SER A 214 20.80 -15.77 -12.40
CA SER A 214 21.93 -16.67 -12.12
C SER A 214 21.60 -18.16 -12.21
N MET A 215 20.35 -18.56 -11.91
CA MET A 215 19.90 -19.95 -11.97
C MET A 215 19.18 -20.20 -13.30
N GLY A 216 19.94 -20.63 -14.32
CA GLY A 216 19.38 -21.10 -15.58
C GLY A 216 18.49 -22.34 -15.38
N GLY A 217 17.18 -22.13 -15.37
CA GLY A 217 16.17 -23.14 -15.76
C GLY A 217 15.63 -24.12 -14.71
N SER A 218 16.20 -24.23 -13.51
CA SER A 218 15.62 -25.11 -12.48
C SER A 218 14.59 -24.37 -11.61
N LEU A 219 13.30 -24.63 -11.89
CA LEU A 219 12.19 -24.22 -11.04
C LEU A 219 11.93 -25.33 -10.02
N GLN A 220 12.38 -25.14 -8.79
CA GLN A 220 11.84 -25.91 -7.66
C GLN A 220 10.42 -25.42 -7.42
N MET A 221 9.43 -26.31 -7.56
CA MET A 221 8.06 -26.00 -7.15
C MET A 221 8.04 -25.85 -5.63
N GLY A 222 7.50 -24.74 -5.14
CA GLY A 222 7.23 -24.56 -3.72
C GLY A 222 6.33 -25.69 -3.24
N MET A 223 6.70 -26.35 -2.15
CA MET A 223 5.86 -27.36 -1.51
C MET A 223 4.64 -26.63 -0.96
N GLY A 224 3.52 -26.71 -1.67
CA GLY A 224 2.31 -25.98 -1.33
C GLY A 224 1.74 -26.50 -0.03
N GLN A 225 2.01 -25.80 1.08
CA GLN A 225 1.26 -25.86 2.33
C GLN A 225 1.87 -24.87 3.33
N ALA A 226 1.34 -23.66 3.36
CA ALA A 226 1.35 -22.84 4.56
C ALA A 226 0.04 -22.07 4.59
N ASP A 227 -0.72 -22.20 5.67
CA ASP A 227 -1.74 -21.21 6.02
C ASP A 227 -1.01 -19.89 6.27
N ARG A 228 -0.90 -19.08 5.22
CA ARG A 228 -0.24 -17.78 5.30
C ARG A 228 -1.22 -16.79 5.91
N ALA A 229 -0.80 -16.15 6.99
CA ALA A 229 -1.57 -15.06 7.59
C ALA A 229 -1.10 -13.72 7.03
N PRO A 230 -2.00 -12.72 6.88
CA PRO A 230 -1.58 -11.36 6.59
C PRO A 230 -0.60 -10.83 7.64
N ILE A 231 0.48 -10.21 7.17
CA ILE A 231 1.38 -9.45 8.03
C ILE A 231 0.67 -8.17 8.45
N SER A 232 0.90 -7.69 9.67
CA SER A 232 0.24 -6.48 10.15
C SER A 232 1.12 -5.67 11.08
N ILE A 233 1.08 -4.36 10.92
CA ILE A 233 1.85 -3.39 11.72
C ILE A 233 0.99 -2.16 12.00
N VAL A 234 1.27 -1.46 13.10
CA VAL A 234 0.66 -0.16 13.42
C VAL A 234 1.75 0.89 13.48
N ILE A 235 1.54 1.99 12.77
CA ILE A 235 2.48 3.11 12.70
C ILE A 235 1.76 4.43 12.98
N ARG A 236 2.54 5.47 13.30
CA ARG A 236 2.04 6.84 13.24
C ARG A 236 1.85 7.24 11.78
N ARG A 237 0.81 8.03 11.48
CA ARG A 237 0.57 8.50 10.10
C ARG A 237 1.77 9.24 9.51
N ALA A 238 2.48 10.03 10.32
CA ALA A 238 3.67 10.76 9.89
C ALA A 238 4.77 9.84 9.32
N ALA A 239 4.91 8.62 9.85
CA ALA A 239 5.91 7.65 9.38
C ALA A 239 5.68 7.20 7.94
N LEU A 240 4.41 7.23 7.46
CA LEU A 240 4.10 6.93 6.05
C LEU A 240 4.77 7.93 5.09
N ARG A 241 4.97 9.17 5.53
CA ARG A 241 5.66 10.21 4.75
C ARG A 241 7.17 10.16 4.94
N LEU A 242 7.61 10.08 6.20
CA LEU A 242 8.99 10.35 6.64
C LEU A 242 9.90 9.11 6.58
N ASP A 243 9.39 7.92 6.93
CA ASP A 243 10.20 6.71 7.17
C ASP A 243 9.81 5.55 6.23
N ARG A 244 9.72 5.84 4.94
CA ARG A 244 9.15 4.88 3.98
C ARG A 244 10.04 3.66 3.72
N THR A 245 11.35 3.84 3.68
CA THR A 245 12.27 2.74 3.38
C THR A 245 12.28 1.69 4.49
N PRO A 246 12.44 2.05 5.79
CA PRO A 246 12.29 1.08 6.87
C PRO A 246 10.91 0.40 6.87
N LEU A 247 9.84 1.17 6.66
CA LEU A 247 8.48 0.64 6.61
C LEU A 247 8.29 -0.42 5.51
N ILE A 248 8.89 -0.23 4.33
CA ILE A 248 8.83 -1.21 3.25
C ILE A 248 9.54 -2.51 3.66
N GLU A 249 10.71 -2.43 4.30
CA GLU A 249 11.44 -3.63 4.78
C GLU A 249 10.67 -4.37 5.86
N ASP A 250 10.06 -3.64 6.80
CA ASP A 250 9.23 -4.18 7.87
C ASP A 250 8.01 -4.95 7.35
N ILE A 251 7.58 -4.67 6.11
CA ILE A 251 6.52 -5.42 5.42
C ILE A 251 7.11 -6.54 4.55
N LEU A 252 8.12 -6.21 3.74
CA LEU A 252 8.67 -7.09 2.71
C LEU A 252 9.37 -8.32 3.32
N VAL A 253 10.17 -8.13 4.37
CA VAL A 253 10.94 -9.23 4.98
C VAL A 253 10.02 -10.27 5.61
N PRO A 254 9.00 -9.90 6.41
CA PRO A 254 8.01 -10.87 6.90
C PRO A 254 7.22 -11.55 5.78
N LEU A 255 6.81 -10.83 4.73
CA LEU A 255 6.14 -11.44 3.58
C LEU A 255 7.01 -12.52 2.93
N ARG A 256 8.28 -12.19 2.63
CA ARG A 256 9.23 -13.13 2.02
C ARG A 256 9.40 -14.41 2.83
N ARG A 257 9.47 -14.30 4.17
CA ARG A 257 9.63 -15.45 5.07
C ARG A 257 8.48 -16.46 4.96
N GLN A 258 7.30 -16.05 4.47
CA GLN A 258 6.17 -16.96 4.26
C GLN A 258 6.31 -17.84 3.00
N PHE A 259 7.33 -17.59 2.16
CA PHE A 259 7.62 -18.30 0.90
C PHE A 259 8.96 -19.04 0.94
N SER A 260 9.58 -19.13 2.12
CA SER A 260 10.87 -19.81 2.36
C SER A 260 10.67 -21.15 3.05
#